data_AF-A0A1M5E1T3-F1
#
_entry.id   AF-A0A1M5E1T3-F1
#
_cell.length_a   1.000
_cell.length_b   1.000
_cell.length_c   1.000
_cell.angle_alpha   90.00
_cell.angle_beta   90.00
_cell.angle_gamma   90.00
#
_symmetry.space_group_name_H-M   'P 1'
#
loop_
_entity.id
_entity.type
_entity.pdbx_description
1 polymer ?
#
loop_
_entity_poly.entity_id
_entity_poly.type
_entity_poly.pdbx_seq_one_letter_code
_entity_poly.pdbx_strand_id
1 'polypeptide(L)'
;MNILLNFWEKADSALGFVRFNHQNESDSNRLVKYEKKVLPKTIKAGHADLWFYVFGNFPGNLSNVSLRTRVVSSVGMFDQSLPFAGDFEFWHRASKKYDVGVQSEVIVQVRVHKNQASNYLNLKGELVEQKIKIANKMYRGLIASHPHLMRRLKFHGTLQYDALDRYLAVKFLLKGNKEYLKEVNKHAAHSECIRKNFKWAIFFISLGGRIGRVYSAKRLLQAFQVGSNAI
;
A
#
# COMPACT_ATOMS: atom_id res chain seq x y z
N MET A 1 -5.90 -8.99 26.85
CA MET A 1 -5.63 -7.56 27.08
C MET A 1 -4.16 -7.29 27.43
N ASN A 2 -3.49 -8.16 28.20
CA ASN A 2 -2.09 -7.96 28.63
C ASN A 2 -1.04 -7.84 27.50
N ILE A 3 -1.24 -8.47 26.32
CA ILE A 3 -0.25 -8.44 25.23
C ILE A 3 0.00 -7.01 24.72
N LEU A 4 -1.05 -6.22 24.50
CA LEU A 4 -0.93 -4.86 23.99
C LEU A 4 -0.26 -3.91 24.99
N LEU A 5 -0.65 -3.99 26.27
CA LEU A 5 -0.06 -3.16 27.32
C LEU A 5 1.42 -3.50 27.51
N ASN A 6 1.74 -4.79 27.67
CA ASN A 6 3.11 -5.27 27.81
C ASN A 6 3.99 -4.90 26.60
N PHE A 7 3.41 -4.90 25.39
CA PHE A 7 4.12 -4.45 24.20
C PHE A 7 4.48 -2.97 24.30
N TRP A 8 3.52 -2.10 24.61
CA TRP A 8 3.72 -0.65 24.64
C TRP A 8 4.59 -0.15 25.80
N GLU A 9 4.61 -0.86 26.92
CA GLU A 9 5.51 -0.61 28.05
C GLU A 9 6.98 -0.80 27.66
N LYS A 10 7.26 -1.78 26.79
CA LYS A 10 8.61 -2.13 26.32
C LYS A 10 9.00 -1.45 25.01
N ALA A 11 8.01 -0.97 24.25
CA ALA A 11 8.23 -0.38 22.94
C ALA A 11 8.99 0.94 23.05
N ASP A 12 9.95 1.12 22.14
CA ASP A 12 10.68 2.38 21.97
C ASP A 12 9.72 3.57 21.88
N SER A 13 10.11 4.70 22.45
CA SER A 13 9.32 5.91 22.38
C SER A 13 9.13 6.36 20.92
N ALA A 14 10.12 6.22 20.04
CA ALA A 14 10.06 6.57 18.62
C ALA A 14 9.00 5.77 17.84
N LEU A 15 8.59 4.60 18.35
CA LEU A 15 7.51 3.80 17.76
C LEU A 15 6.17 4.53 17.89
N GLY A 16 5.59 4.90 16.75
CA GLY A 16 4.31 5.61 16.70
C GLY A 16 3.13 4.66 16.63
N PHE A 17 3.22 3.69 15.72
CA PHE A 17 2.16 2.70 15.51
C PHE A 17 2.75 1.35 15.13
N VAL A 18 1.95 0.30 15.34
CA VAL A 18 2.33 -1.09 15.08
C VAL A 18 1.16 -1.82 14.41
N ARG A 19 1.48 -2.54 13.34
CA ARG A 19 0.58 -3.53 12.74
C ARG A 19 0.79 -4.87 13.45
N PHE A 20 -0.27 -5.43 13.99
CA PHE A 20 -0.31 -6.81 14.49
C PHE A 20 -0.89 -7.77 13.46
N ASN A 21 -0.92 -9.06 13.80
CA ASN A 21 -1.42 -10.14 12.94
C ASN A 21 -0.66 -10.27 11.61
N HIS A 22 0.61 -9.89 11.56
CA HIS A 22 1.44 -10.02 10.36
C HIS A 22 2.00 -11.44 10.18
N GLN A 23 1.13 -12.45 10.20
CA GLN A 23 1.51 -13.87 10.15
C GLN A 23 1.49 -14.43 8.73
N ASN A 24 2.27 -15.49 8.47
CA ASN A 24 2.41 -16.09 7.14
C ASN A 24 1.20 -16.87 6.59
N GLU A 25 0.05 -16.87 7.27
CA GLU A 25 -1.01 -17.83 6.97
C GLU A 25 -2.14 -17.30 6.07
N SER A 26 -2.60 -18.18 5.18
CA SER A 26 -3.80 -18.08 4.30
C SER A 26 -3.84 -17.08 3.15
N ASP A 27 -2.86 -16.18 2.97
CA ASP A 27 -2.94 -15.23 1.86
C ASP A 27 -2.70 -15.89 0.49
N SER A 28 -3.70 -15.87 -0.40
CA SER A 28 -3.54 -16.32 -1.78
C SER A 28 -2.69 -15.37 -2.63
N ASN A 29 -2.48 -14.13 -2.17
CA ASN A 29 -1.73 -13.10 -2.88
C ASN A 29 -0.20 -13.27 -2.71
N ARG A 30 0.50 -13.60 -3.80
CA ARG A 30 1.96 -13.79 -3.82
C ARG A 30 2.75 -12.57 -3.36
N LEU A 31 2.26 -11.34 -3.61
CA LEU A 31 2.95 -10.13 -3.16
C LEU A 31 2.84 -9.96 -1.64
N VAL A 32 1.70 -10.29 -1.04
CA VAL A 32 1.51 -10.23 0.42
C VAL A 32 2.33 -11.32 1.13
N LYS A 33 2.42 -12.53 0.55
CA LYS A 33 3.36 -13.54 1.05
C LYS A 33 4.81 -13.05 1.02
N TYR A 34 5.19 -12.33 -0.04
CA TYR A 34 6.52 -11.76 -0.15
C TYR A 34 6.74 -10.63 0.86
N GLU A 35 5.78 -9.70 1.01
CA GLU A 35 5.75 -8.66 2.04
C GLU A 35 6.06 -9.24 3.43
N LYS A 36 5.31 -10.25 3.85
CA LYS A 36 5.47 -10.91 5.16
C LYS A 36 6.85 -11.54 5.39
N LYS A 37 7.56 -11.87 4.31
CA LYS A 37 8.92 -12.41 4.38
C LYS A 37 9.98 -11.32 4.52
N VAL A 38 9.75 -10.12 3.96
CA VAL A 38 10.82 -9.11 3.78
C VAL A 38 10.59 -7.80 4.51
N LEU A 39 9.37 -7.55 5.00
CA LEU A 39 9.07 -6.36 5.78
C LEU A 39 9.82 -6.45 7.12
N PRO A 40 10.63 -5.45 7.50
CA PRO A 40 11.35 -5.49 8.76
C PRO A 40 10.39 -5.32 9.94
N LYS A 41 10.77 -5.85 11.11
CA LYS A 41 9.99 -5.71 12.36
C LYS A 41 9.75 -4.24 12.75
N THR A 42 10.70 -3.37 12.43
CA THR A 42 10.59 -1.94 12.63
C THR A 42 11.09 -1.21 11.38
N ILE A 43 10.31 -0.27 10.86
CA ILE A 43 10.71 0.64 9.80
C ILE A 43 10.92 2.01 10.43
N LYS A 44 12.11 2.58 10.23
CA LYS A 44 12.44 3.90 10.79
C LYS A 44 11.63 5.02 10.14
N ALA A 45 11.31 6.04 10.94
CA ALA A 45 10.63 7.24 10.48
C ALA A 45 11.30 7.81 9.22
N GLY A 46 10.51 8.17 8.21
CA GLY A 46 11.03 8.71 6.94
C GLY A 46 11.51 7.66 5.93
N HIS A 47 11.78 6.42 6.35
CA HIS A 47 12.25 5.33 5.48
C HIS A 47 11.14 4.40 4.98
N ALA A 48 9.87 4.71 5.28
CA ALA A 48 8.72 3.87 4.96
C ALA A 48 8.18 4.03 3.52
N ASP A 49 8.59 5.07 2.78
CA ASP A 49 8.03 5.37 1.45
C ASP A 49 8.10 4.21 0.47
N LEU A 50 9.26 3.57 0.38
CA LEU A 50 9.43 2.46 -0.56
C LEU A 50 8.56 1.27 -0.14
N TRP A 51 8.44 1.00 1.16
CA TRP A 51 7.62 -0.08 1.68
C TRP A 51 6.13 0.14 1.36
N PHE A 52 5.60 1.34 1.62
CA PHE A 52 4.23 1.70 1.24
C PHE A 52 4.03 1.71 -0.28
N TYR A 53 5.01 2.18 -1.06
CA TYR A 53 4.89 2.19 -2.51
C TYR A 53 4.88 0.78 -3.11
N VAL A 54 5.67 -0.14 -2.56
CA VAL A 54 5.80 -1.52 -3.07
C VAL A 54 4.63 -2.40 -2.63
N PHE A 55 4.24 -2.29 -1.37
CA PHE A 55 3.26 -3.20 -0.76
C PHE A 55 1.86 -2.59 -0.62
N GLY A 56 1.71 -1.29 -0.83
CA GLY A 56 0.47 -0.57 -0.59
C GLY A 56 0.25 -0.31 0.90
N ASN A 57 -1.01 -0.27 1.32
CA ASN A 57 -1.39 -0.12 2.73
C ASN A 57 -1.07 -1.39 3.52
N PHE A 58 0.22 -1.67 3.77
CA PHE A 58 0.62 -2.84 4.53
C PHE A 58 0.09 -2.79 5.97
N PRO A 59 -0.02 -1.68 6.71
CA PRO A 59 -0.67 -1.71 8.03
C PRO A 59 -2.10 -2.31 7.98
N GLY A 60 -2.79 -2.10 6.85
CA GLY A 60 -4.08 -2.70 6.57
C GLY A 60 -5.22 -2.00 7.31
N ASN A 61 -6.26 -2.77 7.63
CA ASN A 61 -7.44 -2.28 8.33
C ASN A 61 -7.07 -1.77 9.74
N LEU A 62 -7.73 -0.70 10.18
CA LEU A 62 -7.63 -0.09 11.51
C LEU A 62 -7.64 -1.11 12.67
N SER A 63 -8.40 -2.20 12.52
CA SER A 63 -8.59 -3.24 13.55
C SER A 63 -7.29 -3.95 13.96
N ASN A 64 -6.29 -3.99 13.08
CA ASN A 64 -5.01 -4.66 13.37
C ASN A 64 -3.89 -3.68 13.74
N VAL A 65 -4.20 -2.39 13.86
CA VAL A 65 -3.22 -1.35 14.15
C VAL A 65 -3.46 -0.79 15.56
N SER A 66 -2.40 -0.74 16.35
CA SER A 66 -2.37 0.02 17.59
C SER A 66 -1.43 1.21 17.41
N LEU A 67 -1.73 2.35 18.02
CA LEU A 67 -0.88 3.54 18.00
C LEU A 67 -0.86 4.26 19.34
N ARG A 68 0.18 5.06 19.57
CA ARG A 68 0.19 6.02 20.69
C ARG A 68 -0.73 7.19 20.36
N THR A 69 -1.53 7.64 21.32
CA THR A 69 -2.46 8.78 21.14
C THR A 69 -1.79 10.03 20.58
N ARG A 70 -0.54 10.28 20.97
CA ARG A 70 0.27 11.42 20.50
C ARG A 70 0.52 11.44 18.98
N VAL A 71 0.38 10.31 18.30
CA VAL A 71 0.52 10.24 16.84
C VAL A 71 -0.62 11.01 16.18
N VAL A 72 -1.86 10.86 16.66
CA VAL A 72 -3.02 11.55 16.09
C VAL A 72 -2.90 13.05 16.30
N SER A 73 -2.51 13.49 17.50
CA SER A 73 -2.38 14.91 17.81
C SER A 73 -1.23 15.59 17.04
N SER A 74 -0.15 14.87 16.72
CA SER A 74 1.02 15.45 16.04
C SER A 74 0.99 15.33 14.52
N VAL A 75 0.33 14.29 13.99
CA VAL A 75 0.20 14.05 12.55
C VAL A 75 -1.04 14.75 12.01
N GLY A 76 -2.07 14.94 12.84
CA GLY A 76 -3.39 15.43 12.47
C GLY A 76 -4.33 14.27 12.12
N MET A 77 -5.64 14.53 12.18
CA MET A 77 -6.71 13.53 11.95
C MET A 77 -6.68 12.91 10.55
N PHE A 78 -7.56 11.92 10.30
CA PHE A 78 -7.80 11.37 8.96
C PHE A 78 -8.33 12.45 8.01
N ASP A 79 -7.77 12.48 6.79
CA ASP A 79 -8.24 13.35 5.72
C ASP A 79 -9.64 12.91 5.25
N GLN A 80 -10.66 13.70 5.59
CA GLN A 80 -12.06 13.40 5.25
C GLN A 80 -12.33 13.47 3.74
N SER A 81 -11.42 14.04 2.94
CA SER A 81 -11.51 13.98 1.48
C SER A 81 -11.14 12.60 0.91
N LEU A 82 -10.65 11.67 1.74
CA LEU A 82 -10.26 10.31 1.35
C LEU A 82 -11.11 9.23 2.04
N PRO A 83 -12.42 9.16 1.79
CA PRO A 83 -13.32 8.23 2.50
C PRO A 83 -13.00 6.74 2.28
N PHE A 84 -12.23 6.38 1.24
CA PHE A 84 -11.91 4.98 0.93
C PHE A 84 -10.44 4.62 1.15
N ALA A 85 -9.54 5.61 1.21
CA ALA A 85 -8.10 5.43 1.39
C ALA A 85 -7.50 6.25 2.54
N GLY A 86 -8.34 6.77 3.44
CA GLY A 86 -7.92 7.63 4.55
C GLY A 86 -6.97 6.92 5.51
N ASP A 87 -7.16 5.61 5.73
CA ASP A 87 -6.24 4.79 6.52
C ASP A 87 -4.85 4.71 5.88
N PHE A 88 -4.78 4.43 4.58
CA PHE A 88 -3.55 4.37 3.82
C PHE A 88 -2.80 5.71 3.86
N GLU A 89 -3.51 6.82 3.60
CA GLU A 89 -2.91 8.16 3.68
C GLU A 89 -2.39 8.45 5.08
N PHE A 90 -3.19 8.19 6.11
CA PHE A 90 -2.82 8.48 7.49
C PHE A 90 -1.60 7.68 7.93
N TRP A 91 -1.56 6.37 7.65
CA TRP A 91 -0.41 5.54 8.02
C TRP A 91 0.86 5.94 7.29
N HIS A 92 0.76 6.26 5.99
CA HIS A 92 1.88 6.78 5.21
C HIS A 92 2.39 8.09 5.81
N ARG A 93 1.49 9.03 6.11
CA ARG A 93 1.84 10.33 6.71
C ARG A 93 2.44 10.17 8.12
N ALA A 94 1.90 9.29 8.95
CA ALA A 94 2.42 9.01 10.30
C ALA A 94 3.83 8.41 10.26
N SER A 95 4.10 7.53 9.30
CA SER A 95 5.41 6.91 9.10
C SER A 95 6.53 7.89 8.71
N LYS A 96 6.17 9.12 8.36
CA LYS A 96 7.14 10.20 8.15
C LYS A 96 7.72 10.76 9.44
N LYS A 97 6.97 10.67 10.55
CA LYS A 97 7.35 11.24 11.85
C LYS A 97 7.72 10.18 12.90
N TYR A 98 7.22 8.95 12.74
CA TYR A 98 7.39 7.90 13.73
C TYR A 98 7.81 6.58 13.09
N ASP A 99 8.50 5.77 13.89
CA ASP A 99 8.82 4.40 13.51
C ASP A 99 7.52 3.57 13.40
N VAL A 100 7.53 2.63 12.46
CA VAL A 100 6.42 1.70 12.20
C VAL A 100 6.81 0.31 12.69
N GLY A 101 6.00 -0.27 13.55
CA GLY A 101 6.17 -1.64 14.04
C GLY A 101 5.38 -2.64 13.21
N VAL A 102 5.92 -3.86 13.10
CA VAL A 102 5.27 -5.00 12.45
C VAL A 102 5.44 -6.21 13.36
N GLN A 103 4.31 -6.78 13.79
CA GLN A 103 4.24 -7.84 14.78
C GLN A 103 3.40 -9.00 14.26
N SER A 104 3.89 -10.21 14.48
CA SER A 104 3.20 -11.43 14.05
C SER A 104 2.15 -11.90 15.05
N GLU A 105 2.14 -11.40 16.28
CA GLU A 105 1.20 -11.79 17.32
C GLU A 105 -0.24 -11.56 16.84
N VAL A 106 -1.11 -12.58 16.96
CA VAL A 106 -2.55 -12.42 16.70
C VAL A 106 -3.20 -11.84 17.93
N ILE A 107 -3.71 -10.62 17.81
CA ILE A 107 -4.43 -9.93 18.90
C ILE A 107 -5.91 -9.70 18.59
N VAL A 108 -6.30 -9.76 17.33
CA VAL A 108 -7.66 -9.49 16.84
C VAL A 108 -8.05 -10.54 15.80
N GLN A 109 -9.33 -10.93 15.73
CA GLN A 109 -9.85 -11.73 14.63
C GLN A 109 -10.80 -10.88 13.80
N VAL A 110 -10.40 -10.56 12.56
CA VAL A 110 -11.26 -9.80 11.63
C VAL A 110 -12.29 -10.74 11.03
N ARG A 111 -13.57 -10.44 11.25
CA ARG A 111 -14.67 -11.22 10.67
C ARG A 111 -14.93 -10.79 9.23
N VAL A 112 -15.13 -11.76 8.34
CA VAL A 112 -15.57 -11.54 6.96
C VAL A 112 -17.05 -11.87 6.88
N HIS A 113 -17.86 -10.95 6.35
CA HIS A 113 -19.30 -11.17 6.16
C HIS A 113 -19.79 -10.52 4.87
N LYS A 114 -20.95 -10.97 4.36
CA LYS A 114 -21.52 -10.49 3.10
C LYS A 114 -21.67 -8.96 3.06
N ASN A 115 -22.11 -8.37 4.17
CA ASN A 115 -22.38 -6.93 4.31
C ASN A 115 -21.14 -6.06 4.59
N GLN A 116 -19.91 -6.59 4.43
CA GLN A 116 -18.71 -5.81 4.70
C GLN A 116 -18.59 -4.64 3.72
N ALA A 117 -18.08 -3.51 4.22
CA ALA A 117 -18.05 -2.27 3.46
C ALA A 117 -17.30 -2.40 2.13
N SER A 118 -16.20 -3.18 2.10
CA SER A 118 -15.40 -3.45 0.90
C SER A 118 -16.17 -4.13 -0.25
N ASN A 119 -17.34 -4.72 0.02
CA ASN A 119 -18.18 -5.33 -1.01
C ASN A 119 -19.09 -4.31 -1.74
N TYR A 120 -19.33 -3.13 -1.15
CA TYR A 120 -20.33 -2.17 -1.65
C TYR A 120 -19.80 -0.74 -1.82
N LEU A 121 -18.71 -0.38 -1.13
CA LEU A 121 -18.21 0.99 -1.08
C LEU A 121 -17.37 1.43 -2.30
N ASN A 122 -16.87 0.50 -3.13
CA ASN A 122 -16.02 0.81 -4.29
C ASN A 122 -16.55 0.16 -5.58
N LEU A 123 -17.84 0.33 -5.87
CA LEU A 123 -18.49 -0.30 -7.03
C LEU A 123 -18.30 0.49 -8.33
N LYS A 124 -18.07 1.81 -8.23
CA LYS A 124 -17.88 2.70 -9.39
C LYS A 124 -16.42 3.10 -9.58
N GLY A 125 -15.52 2.64 -8.72
CA GLY A 125 -14.09 2.95 -8.78
C GLY A 125 -13.71 4.17 -7.94
N GLU A 126 -14.51 4.52 -6.94
CA GLU A 126 -14.33 5.66 -6.05
C GLU A 126 -12.97 5.67 -5.33
N LEU A 127 -12.36 4.50 -5.13
CA LEU A 127 -11.04 4.33 -4.53
C LEU A 127 -9.89 4.64 -5.52
N VAL A 128 -10.12 4.57 -6.83
CA VAL A 128 -9.07 4.64 -7.86
C VAL A 128 -8.33 5.97 -7.81
N GLU A 129 -9.06 7.09 -7.77
CA GLU A 129 -8.47 8.42 -7.68
C GLU A 129 -7.63 8.58 -6.41
N GLN A 130 -8.16 8.14 -5.26
CA GLN A 130 -7.51 8.27 -3.97
C GLN A 130 -6.20 7.47 -3.91
N LYS A 131 -6.22 6.23 -4.42
CA LYS A 131 -5.01 5.40 -4.56
C LYS A 131 -3.97 6.07 -5.44
N ILE A 132 -4.37 6.64 -6.58
CA ILE A 132 -3.44 7.30 -7.51
C ILE A 132 -2.84 8.54 -6.85
N LYS A 133 -3.63 9.35 -6.12
CA LYS A 133 -3.14 10.51 -5.36
C LYS A 133 -2.05 10.10 -4.36
N ILE A 134 -2.29 9.05 -3.57
CA ILE A 134 -1.32 8.55 -2.57
C ILE A 134 -0.08 7.96 -3.28
N ALA A 135 -0.27 7.12 -4.30
CA ALA A 135 0.81 6.49 -5.07
C ALA A 135 1.71 7.53 -5.74
N ASN A 136 1.14 8.57 -6.34
CA ASN A 136 1.88 9.66 -6.96
C ASN A 136 2.69 10.46 -5.93
N LYS A 137 2.11 10.74 -4.75
CA LYS A 137 2.82 11.41 -3.66
C LYS A 137 4.06 10.63 -3.23
N MET A 138 3.92 9.32 -3.03
CA MET A 138 5.05 8.42 -2.69
C MET A 138 6.07 8.36 -3.83
N TYR A 139 5.61 8.20 -5.06
CA TYR A 139 6.48 8.20 -6.24
C TYR A 139 7.32 9.47 -6.31
N ARG A 140 6.70 10.63 -6.12
CA ARG A 140 7.34 11.95 -6.14
C ARG A 140 8.40 12.12 -5.05
N GLY A 141 8.15 11.62 -3.85
CA GLY A 141 9.16 11.58 -2.79
C GLY A 141 10.33 10.65 -3.12
N LEU A 142 10.04 9.48 -3.68
CA LEU A 142 11.03 8.46 -4.00
C LEU A 142 11.96 8.87 -5.14
N ILE A 143 11.48 9.47 -6.23
CA ILE A 143 12.40 9.90 -7.31
C ILE A 143 13.15 11.18 -6.97
N ALA A 144 12.62 12.03 -6.08
CA ALA A 144 13.36 13.20 -5.59
C ALA A 144 14.60 12.78 -4.79
N SER A 145 14.47 11.72 -3.99
CA SER A 145 15.58 11.17 -3.18
C SER A 145 16.42 10.12 -3.92
N HIS A 146 15.82 9.37 -4.85
CA HIS A 146 16.45 8.23 -5.54
C HIS A 146 16.11 8.25 -7.05
N PRO A 147 16.58 9.25 -7.82
CA PRO A 147 16.20 9.42 -9.22
C PRO A 147 16.57 8.21 -10.10
N HIS A 148 17.64 7.48 -9.75
CA HIS A 148 18.07 6.25 -10.44
C HIS A 148 17.01 5.13 -10.41
N LEU A 149 16.05 5.17 -9.47
CA LEU A 149 14.97 4.18 -9.38
C LEU A 149 13.78 4.48 -10.29
N MET A 150 13.73 5.65 -10.96
CA MET A 150 12.58 6.13 -11.72
C MET A 150 11.93 5.07 -12.61
N ARG A 151 12.71 4.39 -13.46
CA ARG A 151 12.16 3.38 -14.40
C ARG A 151 11.56 2.17 -13.67
N ARG A 152 12.22 1.70 -12.61
CA ARG A 152 11.74 0.56 -11.79
C ARG A 152 10.48 0.93 -11.03
N LEU A 153 10.41 2.15 -10.50
CA LEU A 153 9.24 2.67 -9.81
C LEU A 153 8.03 2.81 -10.74
N LYS A 154 8.22 3.36 -11.95
CA LYS A 154 7.15 3.45 -12.96
C LYS A 154 6.64 2.07 -13.35
N PHE A 155 7.54 1.12 -13.60
CA PHE A 155 7.16 -0.25 -13.96
C PHE A 155 6.38 -0.94 -12.84
N HIS A 156 6.90 -0.92 -11.62
CA HIS A 156 6.21 -1.51 -10.47
C HIS A 156 4.87 -0.83 -10.20
N GLY A 157 4.81 0.50 -10.24
CA GLY A 157 3.57 1.25 -10.07
C GLY A 157 2.52 0.90 -11.12
N THR A 158 2.94 0.66 -12.36
CA THR A 158 2.03 0.19 -13.43
C THR A 158 1.47 -1.19 -13.11
N LEU A 159 2.28 -2.12 -12.59
CA LEU A 159 1.81 -3.45 -12.21
C LEU A 159 0.91 -3.43 -10.96
N GLN A 160 1.28 -2.64 -9.95
CA GLN A 160 0.67 -2.66 -8.63
C GLN A 160 -0.59 -1.79 -8.54
N TYR A 161 -0.61 -0.63 -9.18
CA TYR A 161 -1.74 0.30 -9.11
C TYR A 161 -2.61 0.22 -10.35
N ASP A 162 -2.03 0.32 -11.54
CA ASP A 162 -2.80 0.44 -12.79
C ASP A 162 -3.37 -0.90 -13.28
N ALA A 163 -2.52 -1.93 -13.43
CA ALA A 163 -2.92 -3.21 -14.02
C ALA A 163 -3.95 -3.95 -13.15
N LEU A 164 -3.88 -3.82 -11.82
CA LEU A 164 -4.87 -4.40 -10.91
C LEU A 164 -6.23 -3.69 -11.02
N ASP A 165 -6.24 -2.36 -11.09
CA ASP A 165 -7.48 -1.59 -11.23
C ASP A 165 -8.12 -1.87 -12.60
N ARG A 166 -7.32 -2.03 -13.67
CA ARG A 166 -7.81 -2.53 -14.97
C ARG A 166 -8.39 -3.93 -14.89
N TYR A 167 -7.76 -4.83 -14.13
CA TYR A 167 -8.28 -6.19 -13.97
C TYR A 167 -9.66 -6.18 -13.30
N LEU A 168 -9.82 -5.37 -12.25
CA LEU A 168 -11.11 -5.16 -11.61
C LEU A 168 -12.13 -4.51 -12.56
N ALA A 169 -11.71 -3.50 -13.32
CA ALA A 169 -12.55 -2.83 -14.32
C ALA A 169 -13.10 -3.81 -15.36
N VAL A 170 -12.26 -4.70 -15.91
CA VAL A 170 -12.69 -5.74 -16.85
C VAL A 170 -13.68 -6.70 -16.19
N LYS A 171 -13.44 -7.12 -14.94
CA LYS A 171 -14.37 -7.98 -14.20
C LYS A 171 -15.73 -7.32 -13.98
N PHE A 172 -15.77 -6.03 -13.68
CA PHE A 172 -17.02 -5.27 -13.55
C PHE A 172 -17.71 -5.05 -14.90
N LEU A 173 -16.94 -4.78 -15.96
CA LEU A 173 -17.45 -4.65 -17.32
C LEU A 173 -18.17 -5.91 -17.78
N LEU A 174 -17.58 -7.09 -17.52
CA LEU A 174 -18.20 -8.40 -17.83
C LEU A 174 -19.50 -8.65 -17.06
N LYS A 175 -19.72 -7.93 -15.95
CA LYS A 175 -20.97 -7.94 -15.18
C LYS A 175 -21.93 -6.80 -15.59
N GLY A 176 -21.65 -6.09 -16.67
CA GLY A 176 -22.46 -4.98 -17.17
C GLY A 176 -22.17 -3.62 -16.53
N ASN A 177 -21.24 -3.52 -15.57
CA ASN A 177 -20.89 -2.25 -14.93
C ASN A 177 -19.70 -1.58 -15.65
N LYS A 178 -20.00 -0.55 -16.45
CA LYS A 178 -19.01 0.23 -17.21
C LYS A 178 -18.37 1.36 -16.41
N GLU A 179 -18.97 1.79 -15.30
CA GLU A 179 -18.55 2.96 -14.53
C GLU A 179 -17.13 2.79 -13.97
N TYR A 180 -16.81 1.61 -13.45
CA TYR A 180 -15.46 1.33 -12.92
C TYR A 180 -14.38 1.53 -13.99
N LEU A 181 -14.61 1.04 -15.22
CA LEU A 181 -13.65 1.21 -16.31
C LEU A 181 -13.51 2.67 -16.75
N LYS A 182 -14.62 3.42 -16.76
CA LYS A 182 -14.61 4.86 -17.01
C LYS A 182 -13.73 5.58 -15.99
N GLU A 183 -13.88 5.25 -14.71
CA GLU A 183 -13.10 5.86 -13.63
C GLU A 183 -11.62 5.51 -13.73
N VAL A 184 -11.28 4.24 -14.00
CA VAL A 184 -9.89 3.82 -14.25
C VAL A 184 -9.28 4.56 -15.42
N ASN A 185 -10.00 4.72 -16.53
CA ASN A 185 -9.49 5.43 -17.70
C ASN A 185 -9.35 6.95 -17.48
N LYS A 186 -10.29 7.56 -16.76
CA LYS A 186 -10.25 8.97 -16.35
C LYS A 186 -9.00 9.29 -15.54
N HIS A 187 -8.67 8.44 -14.55
CA HIS A 187 -7.51 8.69 -13.68
C HIS A 187 -6.20 8.08 -14.19
N ALA A 188 -6.24 7.18 -15.17
CA ALA A 188 -5.02 6.60 -15.76
C ALA A 188 -4.08 7.65 -16.38
N ALA A 189 -4.57 8.78 -16.88
CA ALA A 189 -3.70 9.85 -17.40
C ALA A 189 -2.89 10.55 -16.29
N HIS A 190 -3.41 10.55 -15.06
CA HIS A 190 -2.84 11.25 -13.92
C HIS A 190 -1.85 10.41 -13.12
N SER A 191 -1.76 9.09 -13.35
CA SER A 191 -0.82 8.25 -12.61
C SER A 191 0.61 8.36 -13.15
N GLU A 192 1.58 8.43 -12.24
CA GLU A 192 3.03 8.48 -12.55
C GLU A 192 3.59 7.13 -13.06
N CYS A 193 2.72 6.30 -13.62
CA CYS A 193 3.02 5.01 -14.21
C CYS A 193 3.63 5.15 -15.61
N ILE A 194 3.86 4.03 -16.29
CA ILE A 194 4.31 4.02 -17.69
C ILE A 194 3.24 4.70 -18.59
N ARG A 195 3.69 5.31 -19.70
CA ARG A 195 2.83 6.02 -20.67
C ARG A 195 1.61 5.20 -21.07
N LYS A 196 0.49 5.89 -21.30
CA LYS A 196 -0.86 5.34 -21.56
C LYS A 196 -0.89 4.17 -22.55
N ASN A 197 -0.18 4.30 -23.67
CA ASN A 197 -0.19 3.30 -24.76
C ASN A 197 0.39 1.94 -24.34
N PHE A 198 1.31 1.92 -23.39
CA PHE A 198 1.93 0.67 -22.92
C PHE A 198 1.19 0.04 -21.73
N LYS A 199 0.24 0.74 -21.10
CA LYS A 199 -0.47 0.23 -19.93
C LYS A 199 -1.29 -1.01 -20.24
N TRP A 200 -1.97 -1.04 -21.39
CA TRP A 200 -2.69 -2.22 -21.86
C TRP A 200 -1.75 -3.36 -22.24
N ALA A 201 -0.62 -3.07 -22.91
CA ALA A 201 0.40 -4.08 -23.19
C ALA A 201 0.92 -4.74 -21.90
N ILE A 202 1.28 -3.93 -20.90
CA ILE A 202 1.70 -4.42 -19.58
C ILE A 202 0.59 -5.20 -18.91
N PHE A 203 -0.66 -4.72 -18.96
CA PHE A 203 -1.82 -5.42 -18.44
C PHE A 203 -1.93 -6.84 -19.01
N PHE A 204 -1.87 -7.00 -20.34
CA PHE A 204 -1.96 -8.32 -20.98
C PHE A 204 -0.76 -9.21 -20.66
N ILE A 205 0.47 -8.69 -20.81
CA ILE A 205 1.71 -9.45 -20.55
C ILE A 205 1.78 -9.92 -19.08
N SER A 206 1.29 -9.11 -18.14
CA SER A 206 1.30 -9.43 -16.71
C SER A 206 0.08 -10.22 -16.24
N LEU A 207 -0.82 -10.62 -17.14
CA LEU A 207 -2.12 -11.24 -16.83
C LEU A 207 -2.92 -10.44 -15.79
N GLY A 208 -3.11 -9.15 -16.07
CA GLY A 208 -3.80 -8.21 -15.19
C GLY A 208 -3.02 -7.85 -13.93
N GLY A 209 -1.69 -7.73 -14.03
CA GLY A 209 -0.81 -7.41 -12.90
C GLY A 209 -0.54 -8.59 -11.96
N ARG A 210 -0.98 -9.80 -12.29
CA ARG A 210 -0.79 -10.99 -11.43
C ARG A 210 0.64 -11.53 -11.51
N ILE A 211 1.30 -11.37 -12.66
CA ILE A 211 2.67 -11.77 -12.92
C ILE A 211 3.60 -10.54 -12.81
N GLY A 212 4.81 -10.75 -12.30
CA GLY A 212 5.87 -9.74 -12.29
C GLY A 212 5.88 -8.79 -11.08
N ARG A 213 4.82 -8.71 -10.28
CA ARG A 213 4.79 -7.85 -9.06
C ARG A 213 5.84 -8.23 -8.02
N VAL A 214 5.95 -9.51 -7.67
CA VAL A 214 6.96 -9.99 -6.71
C VAL A 214 8.37 -9.76 -7.26
N TYR A 215 8.58 -10.00 -8.55
CA TYR A 215 9.87 -9.77 -9.19
C TYR A 215 10.25 -8.29 -9.17
N SER A 216 9.33 -7.39 -9.57
CA SER A 216 9.59 -5.95 -9.56
C SER A 216 9.79 -5.40 -8.15
N ALA A 217 9.03 -5.91 -7.16
CA ALA A 217 9.24 -5.61 -5.74
C ALA A 217 10.66 -6.00 -5.27
N LYS A 218 11.08 -7.25 -5.52
CA LYS A 218 12.44 -7.74 -5.21
C LYS A 218 13.51 -6.82 -5.81
N ARG A 219 13.40 -6.50 -7.10
CA ARG A 219 14.38 -5.68 -7.83
C ARG A 219 14.39 -4.23 -7.36
N LEU A 220 13.26 -3.70 -6.88
CA LEU A 220 13.19 -2.36 -6.28
C LEU A 220 13.87 -2.33 -4.93
N LEU A 221 13.53 -3.25 -4.02
CA LEU A 221 14.11 -3.33 -2.68
C LEU A 221 15.63 -3.54 -2.74
N GLN A 222 16.11 -4.42 -3.63
CA GLN A 222 17.54 -4.63 -3.85
C GLN A 222 18.26 -3.36 -4.34
N ALA A 223 17.68 -2.64 -5.32
CA ALA A 223 18.31 -1.44 -5.84
C ALA A 223 18.33 -0.29 -4.83
N PHE A 224 17.29 -0.20 -3.99
CA PHE A 224 17.24 0.80 -2.93
C PHE A 224 18.34 0.56 -1.90
N GLN A 225 18.54 -0.68 -1.45
CA GLN A 225 19.62 -1.03 -0.50
C GLN A 225 21.02 -0.73 -1.05
N VAL A 226 21.26 -1.02 -2.34
CA VAL A 226 22.56 -0.71 -2.99
C VAL A 226 22.78 0.81 -3.05
N GLY A 227 21.75 1.59 -3.34
CA GLY A 227 21.85 3.05 -3.40
C GLY A 227 22.08 3.71 -2.03
N SER A 228 21.49 3.17 -0.95
CA SER A 228 21.64 3.71 0.40
C SER A 228 23.02 3.45 1.02
N ASN A 229 23.78 2.46 0.53
CA ASN A 229 25.14 2.17 0.99
C ASN A 229 26.23 2.92 0.21
N ALA A 230 25.85 3.65 -0.85
CA ALA A 230 26.76 4.36 -1.75
C ALA A 230 26.79 5.88 -1.52
N ILE A 231 26.07 6.36 -0.48
CA ILE A 231 26.00 7.75 -0.01
C ILE A 231 26.52 7.76 1.42
#